data_AF-A0A660Q592-F1
#
_entry.id   AF-A0A660Q592-F1
#
_cell.length_a   1.000
_cell.length_b   1.000
_cell.length_c   1.000
_cell.angle_alpha   90.00
_cell.angle_beta   90.00
_cell.angle_gamma   90.00
#
_symmetry.space_group_name_H-M   'P 1'
#
loop_
_entity.id
_entity.type
_entity.pdbx_description
1 polymer ?
#
loop_
_entity_poly.entity_id
_entity_poly.type
_entity_poly.pdbx_seq_one_letter_code
_entity_poly.pdbx_strand_id
1 'polypeptide(L)'
;NLAIKGVLIRHLVLPSDISGSAGIFKFLAKKVSNDIYVSLMSQYFPAYKAVDNELINRRITVPEFERAVDSFYDAGLTNGFIQNMNYESTY
;
A
#
# COMPACT_ATOMS: atom_id res chain seq x y z
N ASN A 1 -20.93 -11.62 5.12
CA ASN A 1 -20.43 -11.10 6.41
C ASN A 1 -19.84 -9.72 6.20
N LEU A 2 -20.50 -8.70 6.74
CA LEU A 2 -19.98 -7.34 6.89
C LEU A 2 -19.17 -7.30 8.20
N ALA A 3 -18.02 -6.62 8.24
CA ALA A 3 -17.13 -6.61 9.41
C ALA A 3 -17.86 -6.12 10.68
N ILE A 4 -17.86 -6.94 11.74
CA ILE A 4 -18.67 -6.70 12.95
C ILE A 4 -17.84 -6.03 14.08
N LYS A 5 -16.51 -6.21 14.06
CA LYS A 5 -15.54 -5.58 14.97
C LYS A 5 -14.11 -5.81 14.46
N GLY A 6 -13.23 -4.81 14.55
CA GLY A 6 -11.82 -4.91 14.14
C GLY A 6 -11.27 -3.58 13.61
N VAL A 7 -9.96 -3.52 13.40
CA VAL A 7 -9.28 -2.37 12.76
C VAL A 7 -8.76 -2.81 11.40
N LEU A 8 -9.15 -2.09 10.34
CA LEU A 8 -8.61 -2.25 8.99
C LEU A 8 -7.67 -1.07 8.70
N ILE A 9 -6.40 -1.37 8.45
CA ILE A 9 -5.41 -0.37 8.07
C ILE A 9 -5.40 -0.24 6.54
N ARG A 10 -5.58 0.98 6.04
CA ARG A 10 -5.47 1.28 4.61
C ARG A 10 -4.09 1.87 4.34
N HIS A 11 -3.26 1.14 3.59
CA HIS A 11 -1.91 1.57 3.23
C HIS A 11 -1.87 1.95 1.75
N LEU A 12 -1.78 3.25 1.46
CA LEU A 12 -1.65 3.77 0.10
C LEU A 12 -0.18 3.71 -0.31
N VAL A 13 0.13 2.92 -1.34
CA VAL A 13 1.48 2.89 -1.90
C VAL A 13 1.70 4.15 -2.73
N LEU A 14 2.82 4.82 -2.48
CA LEU A 14 3.21 6.03 -3.18
C LEU A 14 4.41 5.77 -4.11
N PRO A 15 4.54 6.53 -5.20
CA PRO A 15 5.70 6.45 -6.08
C PRO A 15 6.98 6.80 -5.31
N SER A 16 8.12 6.34 -5.83
CA SER A 16 9.44 6.65 -5.29
C SER A 16 9.65 6.17 -3.84
N ASP A 17 8.89 5.14 -3.43
CA ASP A 17 8.91 4.54 -2.08
C ASP A 17 8.64 5.51 -0.91
N ILE A 18 8.00 6.66 -1.19
CA ILE A 18 7.72 7.68 -0.18
C ILE A 18 6.77 7.18 0.92
N SER A 19 5.94 6.18 0.63
CA SER A 19 5.08 5.57 1.63
C SER A 19 5.86 4.77 2.69
N GLY A 20 7.15 4.46 2.49
CA GLY A 20 7.99 3.77 3.47
C GLY A 20 7.41 2.42 3.91
N SER A 21 6.82 1.69 2.95
CA SER A 21 5.94 0.54 3.20
C SER A 21 6.60 -0.52 4.10
N ALA A 22 7.86 -0.86 3.83
CA ALA A 22 8.61 -1.84 4.61
C ALA A 22 8.78 -1.44 6.08
N GLY A 23 9.03 -0.16 6.36
CA GLY A 23 9.16 0.35 7.72
C GLY A 23 7.84 0.27 8.48
N ILE A 24 6.75 0.66 7.82
CA ILE A 24 5.40 0.62 8.39
C ILE A 24 4.97 -0.82 8.69
N PHE A 25 5.15 -1.76 7.76
CA PHE A 25 4.76 -3.15 7.99
C PHE A 25 5.57 -3.81 9.12
N LYS A 26 6.87 -3.53 9.20
CA LYS A 26 7.71 -3.96 10.34
C LYS A 26 7.23 -3.37 11.66
N PHE A 27 6.85 -2.09 11.69
CA PHE A 27 6.30 -1.46 12.88
C PHE A 27 5.00 -2.14 13.30
N LEU A 28 4.08 -2.33 12.35
CA LEU A 28 2.78 -2.94 12.59
C LEU A 28 2.90 -4.36 13.14
N ALA A 29 3.70 -5.22 12.50
CA ALA A 29 3.95 -6.58 12.94
C ALA A 29 4.57 -6.64 14.36
N LYS A 30 5.53 -5.74 14.65
CA LYS A 30 6.27 -5.77 15.93
C LYS A 30 5.58 -5.07 17.09
N LYS A 31 4.78 -4.04 16.83
CA LYS A 31 4.27 -3.11 17.85
C LYS A 31 2.76 -3.10 17.98
N VAL A 32 2.03 -3.57 16.96
CA VAL A 32 0.56 -3.59 16.99
C VAL A 32 0.08 -5.02 17.16
N SER A 33 0.19 -5.86 16.12
CA SER A 33 -0.15 -7.28 16.13
C SER A 33 0.09 -7.84 14.72
N ASN A 34 0.35 -9.15 14.62
CA ASN A 34 0.36 -9.85 13.33
C ASN A 34 -1.06 -10.19 12.81
N ASP A 35 -2.08 -10.09 13.67
CA ASP A 35 -3.48 -10.40 13.33
C ASP A 35 -4.27 -9.18 12.80
N ILE A 36 -3.58 -8.08 12.48
CA ILE A 36 -4.20 -6.91 11.88
C ILE A 36 -4.55 -7.14 10.41
N TYR A 37 -5.63 -6.53 9.95
CA TYR A 37 -5.97 -6.53 8.53
C TYR A 37 -5.39 -5.29 7.85
N VAL A 38 -4.67 -5.49 6.75
CA VAL A 38 -4.11 -4.39 5.94
C VAL A 38 -4.66 -4.45 4.52
N SER A 39 -5.23 -3.35 4.05
CA SER A 39 -5.57 -3.15 2.65
C SER A 39 -4.45 -2.37 1.97
N LEU A 40 -3.71 -3.03 1.07
CA LEU A 40 -2.69 -2.38 0.24
C LEU A 40 -3.37 -1.80 -1.00
N MET A 41 -3.19 -0.51 -1.23
CA MET A 41 -3.87 0.23 -2.28
C MET A 41 -2.88 0.78 -3.30
N SER A 42 -3.20 0.59 -4.57
CA SER A 42 -2.43 1.08 -5.73
C SER A 42 -3.02 2.36 -6.36
N GLN A 43 -4.12 2.87 -5.81
CA GLN A 43 -4.97 3.89 -6.44
C GLN A 43 -4.48 5.33 -6.21
N TYR A 44 -3.16 5.55 -6.23
CA TYR A 44 -2.60 6.88 -6.11
C TYR A 44 -2.75 7.67 -7.42
N PHE A 45 -3.34 8.87 -7.34
CA PHE A 45 -3.43 9.82 -8.45
C PHE A 45 -2.86 11.17 -8.02
N PRO A 46 -1.83 11.70 -8.72
CA PRO A 46 -1.31 13.04 -8.45
C PRO A 46 -2.39 14.10 -8.66
N ALA A 47 -2.57 14.98 -7.69
CA ALA A 47 -3.52 16.09 -7.78
C ALA A 47 -2.99 17.31 -7.04
N TYR A 48 -3.50 18.49 -7.40
CA TYR A 48 -3.11 19.76 -6.81
C TYR A 48 -1.56 19.91 -6.83
N LYS A 49 -0.94 20.30 -5.71
CA LYS A 49 0.52 20.48 -5.58
C LYS A 49 1.35 19.22 -5.84
N ALA A 50 0.75 18.03 -5.85
CA ALA A 50 1.51 16.81 -6.14
C ALA A 50 2.02 16.77 -7.57
N VAL A 51 1.34 17.46 -8.52
CA VAL A 51 1.78 17.51 -9.93
C VAL A 51 3.13 18.21 -10.11
N ASP A 52 3.46 19.12 -9.20
CA ASP A 52 4.72 19.89 -9.20
C ASP A 52 5.82 19.21 -8.34
N ASN A 53 5.53 18.05 -7.74
CA ASN A 53 6.47 17.33 -6.88
C ASN A 53 7.13 16.17 -7.63
N GLU A 54 8.45 16.23 -7.84
CA GLU A 54 9.20 15.24 -8.61
C GLU A 54 9.06 13.79 -8.12
N LEU A 55 8.76 13.57 -6.85
CA LEU A 55 8.69 12.23 -6.25
C LEU A 55 7.29 11.62 -6.35
N ILE A 56 6.25 12.46 -6.37
CA ILE A 56 4.84 12.04 -6.30
C ILE A 56 3.97 12.57 -7.44
N ASN A 57 4.54 13.19 -8.47
CA ASN A 57 3.80 13.70 -9.64
C ASN A 57 3.33 12.63 -10.63
N ARG A 58 3.47 11.35 -10.31
CA ARG A 58 3.05 10.24 -11.18
C ARG A 58 2.28 9.16 -10.41
N ARG A 59 1.59 8.30 -11.14
CA ARG A 59 1.05 7.06 -10.58
C ARG A 59 2.18 6.10 -10.22
N ILE A 60 1.87 5.15 -9.34
CA ILE A 60 2.78 4.06 -9.04
C ILE A 60 2.92 3.10 -10.23
N THR A 61 4.08 2.47 -10.32
CA THR A 61 4.38 1.40 -11.28
C THR A 61 4.09 0.03 -10.69
N VAL A 62 3.93 -1.01 -11.53
CA VAL A 62 3.81 -2.41 -11.06
C VAL A 62 4.94 -2.78 -10.10
N PRO A 63 6.23 -2.56 -10.43
CA PRO A 63 7.30 -3.01 -9.57
C PRO A 63 7.33 -2.29 -8.21
N GLU A 64 6.86 -1.04 -8.13
CA GLU A 64 6.72 -0.34 -6.85
C GLU A 64 5.64 -0.95 -5.97
N PHE A 65 4.52 -1.33 -6.59
CA PHE A 65 3.45 -2.00 -5.87
C PHE A 65 3.86 -3.41 -5.42
N GLU A 66 4.51 -4.18 -6.29
CA GLU A 66 5.04 -5.51 -5.97
C GLU A 66 6.04 -5.45 -4.81
N ARG A 67 6.97 -4.48 -4.81
CA ARG A 67 7.89 -4.29 -3.67
C ARG A 67 7.18 -4.01 -2.35
N ALA A 68 6.05 -3.29 -2.38
CA ALA A 68 5.24 -3.07 -1.18
C ALA A 68 4.56 -4.37 -0.73
N VAL A 69 4.08 -5.20 -1.66
CA VAL A 69 3.51 -6.51 -1.36
C VAL A 69 4.56 -7.45 -0.77
N ASP A 70 5.76 -7.52 -1.35
CA ASP A 70 6.87 -8.33 -0.82
C ASP A 70 7.23 -7.88 0.60
N SER A 71 7.33 -6.57 0.82
CA SER A 71 7.60 -5.99 2.14
C SER A 71 6.53 -6.33 3.20
N PHE A 72 5.27 -6.51 2.78
CA PHE A 72 4.19 -6.92 3.67
C PHE A 72 4.41 -8.36 4.14
N TYR A 73 4.73 -9.27 3.21
CA TYR A 73 5.00 -10.67 3.53
C TYR A 73 6.32 -10.84 4.31
N ASP A 74 7.37 -10.11 3.95
CA ASP A 74 8.66 -10.10 4.67
C ASP A 74 8.54 -9.62 6.12
N ALA A 75 7.56 -8.78 6.41
CA ALA A 75 7.24 -8.34 7.78
C ALA A 75 6.52 -9.43 8.60
N GLY A 76 6.08 -10.52 7.98
CA GLY A 76 5.33 -11.61 8.61
C GLY A 76 3.83 -11.35 8.74
N LEU A 77 3.29 -10.36 8.02
CA LEU A 77 1.85 -10.09 7.99
C LEU A 77 1.16 -11.04 7.01
N THR A 78 -0.02 -11.55 7.38
CA THR A 78 -0.75 -12.55 6.57
C THR A 78 -2.14 -12.09 6.16
N ASN A 79 -2.75 -11.17 6.91
CA ASN A 79 -4.15 -10.76 6.73
C ASN A 79 -4.27 -9.55 5.77
N GLY A 80 -3.95 -9.77 4.50
CA GLY A 80 -3.89 -8.72 3.47
C GLY A 80 -5.10 -8.70 2.52
N PHE A 81 -5.67 -7.51 2.29
CA PHE A 81 -6.53 -7.24 1.13
C PHE A 81 -5.69 -6.55 0.05
N ILE A 82 -5.01 -7.35 -0.77
CA ILE A 82 -4.15 -6.89 -1.85
C ILE A 82 -4.98 -6.91 -3.15
N GLN A 83 -5.19 -5.73 -3.72
CA GLN A 83 -5.90 -5.60 -4.99
C GLN A 83 -4.90 -5.72 -6.14
N ASN A 84 -5.24 -6.46 -7.19
CA ASN A 84 -4.48 -6.43 -8.43
C ASN A 84 -4.48 -5.00 -8.99
N MET A 85 -3.33 -4.55 -9.48
CA MET A 85 -3.30 -3.34 -10.30
C MET A 85 -4.03 -3.63 -11.61
N ASN A 86 -5.33 -3.35 -11.65
CA ASN A 86 -6.10 -3.35 -12.87
C ASN A 86 -5.63 -2.16 -13.71
N TYR A 87 -4.71 -2.43 -14.63
CA TYR A 87 -4.50 -1.56 -15.78
C TYR A 87 -5.72 -1.74 -16.67
N GLU A 88 -6.76 -0.92 -16.48
CA GLU A 88 -7.60 -0.63 -17.63
C GLU A 88 -6.70 0.10 -18.64
N SER A 89 -6.19 -0.68 -19.59
CA SER A 89 -5.64 -0.20 -20.85
C SER A 89 -6.77 0.52 -21.58
N THR A 90 -7.04 1.76 -21.21
CA THR A 90 -7.87 2.67 -22.02
C THR A 90 -6.95 3.64 -22.73
N TYR A 91 -6.28 3.12 -23.76
CA TYR A 91 -5.89 3.85 -24.96
C TYR A 91 -6.15 2.93 -26.16
#